data_AF-Q1QA98-F1
#
_entry.id   AF-Q1QA98-F1
#
_cell.length_a   1.000
_cell.length_b   1.000
_cell.length_c   1.000
_cell.angle_alpha   90.00
_cell.angle_beta   90.00
_cell.angle_gamma   90.00
#
_symmetry.space_group_name_H-M   'P 1'
#
loop_
_entity.id
_entity.type
_entity.pdbx_description
1 polymer ?
#
loop_
_entity_poly.entity_id
_entity_poly.type
_entity_poly.pdbx_seq_one_letter_code
_entity_poly.pdbx_strand_id
1 'polypeptide(L)'
;MSDDTFINQVMDGLKEQGVLMMPDGFIDQLIITLHANVTIINTMTQLAEIEVKMLGSLLPTGSRQVESLKELSKNIAEIAFNVEDVRNDQR
;
A
#
# COMPACT_ATOMS: atom_id res chain seq x y z
N MET A 1 31.54 -18.23 -2.94
CA MET A 1 31.39 -16.80 -2.61
C MET A 1 29.96 -16.46 -3.02
N SER A 2 29.11 -16.09 -2.06
CA SER A 2 27.65 -16.09 -2.27
C SER A 2 27.22 -14.99 -3.24
N ASP A 3 26.22 -15.31 -4.06
CA ASP A 3 25.59 -14.42 -5.04
C ASP A 3 25.22 -13.05 -4.46
N ASP A 4 24.95 -12.98 -3.15
CA ASP A 4 24.63 -11.75 -2.44
C ASP A 4 25.74 -10.69 -2.52
N THR A 5 27.01 -11.10 -2.57
CA THR A 5 28.13 -10.14 -2.66
C THR A 5 28.17 -9.48 -4.04
N PHE A 6 27.89 -10.25 -5.08
CA PHE A 6 27.81 -9.74 -6.45
C PHE A 6 26.58 -8.85 -6.64
N ILE A 7 25.42 -9.28 -6.13
CA ILE A 7 24.18 -8.49 -6.19
C ILE A 7 24.35 -7.15 -5.45
N ASN A 8 24.95 -7.15 -4.26
CA ASN A 8 25.19 -5.91 -3.51
C ASN A 8 26.15 -4.98 -4.25
N GLN A 9 27.23 -5.48 -4.85
CA GLN A 9 28.14 -4.67 -5.66
C GLN A 9 27.46 -4.05 -6.90
N VAL A 10 26.58 -4.82 -7.56
CA VAL A 10 25.81 -4.30 -8.70
C VAL A 10 24.83 -3.23 -8.23
N MET A 11 24.13 -3.45 -7.11
CA MET A 11 23.20 -2.47 -6.54
C MET A 11 23.89 -1.19 -6.11
N ASP A 12 25.08 -1.28 -5.49
CA ASP A 12 25.88 -0.13 -5.10
C ASP A 12 26.37 0.65 -6.33
N GLY A 13 26.83 -0.04 -7.38
CA GLY A 13 27.22 0.59 -8.63
C GLY A 13 26.07 1.29 -9.35
N LEU A 14 24.86 0.72 -9.32
CA LEU A 14 23.66 1.32 -9.89
C LEU A 14 23.15 2.51 -9.06
N LYS A 15 23.38 2.53 -7.74
CA LYS A 15 23.15 3.70 -6.88
C LYS A 15 24.13 4.83 -7.17
N GLU A 16 25.42 4.54 -7.28
CA GLU A 16 26.46 5.54 -7.61
C GLU A 16 26.23 6.20 -8.97
N GLN A 17 25.71 5.46 -9.94
CA GLN A 17 25.35 5.98 -11.26
C GLN A 17 24.04 6.79 -11.28
N GLY A 18 23.35 6.93 -10.14
CA GLY A 18 22.07 7.63 -10.04
C GLY A 18 20.90 6.89 -10.68
N VAL A 19 21.09 5.64 -11.12
CA VAL A 19 20.07 4.82 -11.82
C VAL A 19 19.03 4.29 -10.83
N LEU A 20 19.41 4.10 -9.56
CA LEU A 20 18.52 3.69 -8.47
C LEU A 20 18.07 4.85 -7.58
N MET A 21 18.33 6.10 -7.97
CA MET A 21 17.80 7.24 -7.22
C MET A 21 16.28 7.31 -7.44
N MET A 22 15.53 7.03 -6.36
CA MET A 22 14.13 7.43 -6.33
C MET A 22 14.08 8.95 -6.46
N PRO A 23 13.25 9.51 -7.37
CA PRO A 23 13.13 10.95 -7.51
C PRO A 23 12.79 11.61 -6.17
N ASP A 24 13.36 12.78 -5.88
CA ASP A 24 13.04 13.54 -4.67
C ASP A 24 11.52 13.70 -4.53
N GLY A 25 10.98 13.29 -3.38
CA GLY A 25 9.54 13.34 -3.08
C GLY A 25 8.71 12.16 -3.62
N PHE A 26 9.30 11.19 -4.32
CA PHE A 26 8.59 9.98 -4.77
C PHE A 26 7.98 9.19 -3.61
N ILE A 27 8.76 8.97 -2.54
CA ILE A 27 8.29 8.25 -1.35
C ILE A 27 7.16 9.02 -0.66
N ASP A 28 7.26 10.35 -0.55
CA ASP A 28 6.20 11.19 0.02
C ASP A 28 4.92 11.12 -0.81
N GLN A 29 5.04 11.19 -2.14
CA GLN A 29 3.89 11.08 -3.04
C GLN A 29 3.25 9.68 -2.99
N LEU A 30 4.07 8.63 -2.83
CA LEU A 30 3.60 7.26 -2.62
C LEU A 30 2.81 7.13 -1.31
N ILE A 31 3.33 7.66 -0.19
CA ILE A 31 2.63 7.69 1.11
C ILE A 31 1.29 8.41 0.99
N ILE A 32 1.27 9.61 0.40
CA ILE A 32 0.04 10.39 0.18
C ILE A 32 -0.99 9.58 -0.62
N THR A 33 -0.55 8.93 -1.70
CA THR A 33 -1.42 8.13 -2.57
C THR A 33 -1.99 6.91 -1.84
N LEU A 34 -1.18 6.23 -1.03
CA LEU A 34 -1.63 5.08 -0.24
C LEU A 34 -2.67 5.49 0.82
N HIS A 35 -2.47 6.61 1.52
CA HIS A 35 -3.47 7.13 2.46
C HIS A 35 -4.77 7.55 1.78
N ALA A 36 -4.71 8.15 0.59
CA ALA A 36 -5.90 8.48 -0.19
C ALA A 36 -6.67 7.20 -0.56
N ASN A 37 -5.98 6.15 -0.98
CA ASN A 37 -6.59 4.85 -1.31
C ASN A 37 -7.28 4.21 -0.10
N VAL A 38 -6.64 4.22 1.08
CA VAL A 38 -7.26 3.73 2.34
C VAL A 38 -8.56 4.50 2.63
N THR A 39 -8.55 5.81 2.46
CA THR A 39 -9.71 6.68 2.70
C THR A 39 -10.87 6.34 1.75
N ILE A 40 -10.57 6.17 0.45
CA ILE A 40 -11.55 5.79 -0.57
C ILE A 40 -12.15 4.42 -0.24
N ILE A 41 -11.33 3.43 0.08
CA ILE A 41 -11.79 2.07 0.37
C ILE A 41 -12.64 2.02 1.64
N ASN A 42 -12.27 2.78 2.68
CA ASN A 42 -13.08 2.89 3.89
C ASN A 42 -14.46 3.51 3.58
N THR A 43 -14.51 4.51 2.71
CA THR A 43 -15.77 5.12 2.26
C THR A 43 -16.61 4.11 1.48
N MET A 44 -16.01 3.35 0.55
CA MET A 44 -16.69 2.28 -0.19
C MET A 44 -17.21 1.18 0.73
N THR A 45 -16.45 0.83 1.78
CA THR A 45 -16.85 -0.16 2.78
C THR A 45 -18.10 0.30 3.51
N GLN A 46 -18.15 1.55 3.95
CA GLN A 46 -19.32 2.12 4.63
C GLN A 46 -20.56 2.13 3.72
N LEU A 47 -20.39 2.48 2.45
CA LEU A 47 -21.48 2.42 1.47
C LEU A 47 -21.99 0.99 1.29
N ALA A 48 -21.09 0.02 1.14
CA ALA A 48 -21.46 -1.39 1.04
C ALA A 48 -22.16 -1.91 2.32
N GLU A 49 -21.72 -1.49 3.51
CA GLU A 49 -22.40 -1.82 4.77
C GLU A 49 -23.81 -1.24 4.85
N ILE A 50 -24.03 -0.02 4.33
CA ILE A 50 -25.36 0.60 4.23
C ILE A 50 -26.24 -0.18 3.24
N GLU A 51 -25.71 -0.52 2.06
CA GLU A 51 -26.45 -1.31 1.06
C GLU A 51 -26.88 -2.67 1.62
N VAL A 52 -25.99 -3.37 2.32
CA VAL A 52 -26.30 -4.66 2.97
C VAL A 52 -27.40 -4.50 4.02
N LYS A 53 -27.38 -3.43 4.81
CA LYS A 53 -28.42 -3.14 5.81
C LYS A 53 -29.76 -2.79 5.16
N MET A 54 -29.75 -2.06 4.04
CA MET A 54 -30.96 -1.62 3.34
C MET A 54 -31.64 -2.74 2.55
N LEU A 55 -30.87 -3.58 1.86
CA LEU A 55 -31.39 -4.67 1.03
C LEU A 55 -31.80 -5.90 1.86
N GLY A 56 -31.54 -5.89 3.17
CA GLY A 56 -31.61 -7.07 4.01
C GLY A 56 -30.52 -8.08 3.62
N SER A 57 -30.16 -8.99 4.52
CA SER A 57 -29.11 -10.01 4.30
C SER A 57 -29.42 -11.04 3.19
N LEU A 58 -30.31 -10.72 2.24
CA LEU A 58 -30.76 -11.58 1.15
C LEU A 58 -29.63 -11.99 0.20
N LEU A 59 -28.49 -11.29 0.22
CA LEU A 59 -27.35 -11.56 -0.64
C LEU A 59 -26.06 -11.76 0.18
N PRO A 60 -25.58 -13.01 0.37
CA PRO A 60 -24.31 -13.29 1.07
C PRO A 60 -23.08 -12.73 0.34
N THR A 61 -23.24 -12.18 -0.86
CA THR A 61 -22.20 -11.46 -1.60
C THR A 61 -21.89 -10.10 -1.01
N GLY A 62 -22.88 -9.38 -0.45
CA GLY A 62 -22.65 -8.05 0.13
C GLY A 62 -21.80 -8.09 1.40
N SER A 63 -22.01 -9.09 2.27
CA SER A 63 -21.15 -9.29 3.45
C SER A 63 -19.71 -9.69 3.07
N ARG A 64 -19.55 -10.54 2.06
CA ARG A 64 -18.22 -10.88 1.52
C ARG A 64 -17.51 -9.66 0.91
N GLN A 65 -18.23 -8.81 0.20
CA GLN A 65 -17.68 -7.58 -0.38
C GLN A 65 -17.19 -6.61 0.69
N VAL A 66 -17.93 -6.42 1.78
CA VAL A 66 -17.51 -5.60 2.92
C VAL A 66 -16.21 -6.12 3.53
N GLU A 67 -16.11 -7.44 3.78
CA GLU A 67 -14.90 -8.03 4.36
C GLU A 67 -13.70 -7.95 3.41
N SER A 68 -13.88 -8.17 2.11
CA SER A 68 -12.80 -7.97 1.13
C SER A 68 -12.31 -6.54 1.06
N LEU A 69 -13.19 -5.55 1.21
CA LEU A 69 -12.80 -4.13 1.26
C LEU A 69 -12.05 -3.78 2.55
N LYS A 70 -12.45 -4.34 3.69
CA LYS A 70 -11.72 -4.20 4.96
C LYS A 70 -10.32 -4.80 4.89
N GLU A 71 -10.20 -5.99 4.32
CA GLU A 71 -8.91 -6.66 4.15
C GLU A 71 -7.99 -5.87 3.21
N LEU A 72 -8.53 -5.36 2.09
CA LEU A 72 -7.77 -4.51 1.18
C LEU A 72 -7.30 -3.21 1.84
N SER A 73 -8.17 -2.56 2.62
CA SER A 73 -7.84 -1.34 3.38
C SER A 73 -6.68 -1.59 4.35
N LYS A 74 -6.72 -2.71 5.07
CA LYS A 74 -5.65 -3.13 5.99
C LYS A 74 -4.33 -3.33 5.25
N ASN A 75 -4.33 -4.07 4.14
CA ASN A 75 -3.10 -4.36 3.38
C ASN A 75 -2.47 -3.07 2.82
N ILE A 76 -3.26 -2.12 2.34
CA ILE A 76 -2.74 -0.84 1.85
C ILE A 76 -2.17 0.00 2.99
N ALA A 77 -2.81 -0.01 4.18
CA ALA A 77 -2.29 0.68 5.35
C ALA A 77 -0.95 0.09 5.83
N GLU A 78 -0.79 -1.23 5.81
CA GLU A 78 0.48 -1.90 6.12
C GLU A 78 1.58 -1.51 5.12
N ILE A 79 1.26 -1.45 3.82
CA ILE A 79 2.22 -0.98 2.79
C ILE A 79 2.60 0.48 3.05
N ALA A 80 1.64 1.36 3.36
CA ALA A 80 1.90 2.77 3.66
C ALA A 80 2.87 2.92 4.84
N PHE A 81 2.66 2.13 5.89
CA PHE A 81 3.53 2.11 7.07
C PHE A 81 4.96 1.66 6.72
N ASN A 82 5.10 0.58 5.95
CA ASN A 82 6.42 0.08 5.53
C ASN A 82 7.17 1.10 4.63
N VAL A 83 6.44 1.80 3.75
CA VAL A 83 7.02 2.84 2.89
C VAL A 83 7.45 4.06 3.73
N GLU A 84 6.67 4.40 4.76
CA GLU A 84 7.03 5.47 5.70
C GLU A 84 8.26 5.13 6.55
N ASP A 85 8.45 3.86 6.91
CA ASP A 85 9.66 3.39 7.59
C ASP A 85 10.90 3.56 6.70
N VAL A 86 10.81 3.15 5.43
CA VAL A 86 11.89 3.36 4.43
C VAL A 86 12.20 4.85 4.25
N ARG A 87 11.20 5.74 4.31
CA ARG A 87 11.41 7.20 4.28
C ARG A 87 12.23 7.67 5.49
N ASN A 88 11.94 7.13 6.67
CA ASN A 88 12.63 7.51 7.91
C ASN A 88 14.08 7.01 7.91
N ASP A 89 14.35 5.83 7.35
CA ASP A 89 15.71 5.30 7.18
C ASP A 89 16.58 6.07 6.18
N GLN A 90 15.95 6.84 5.27
CA GLN A 90 16.64 7.68 4.27
C GLN A 90 16.95 9.10 4.77
N ARG A 91 16.54 9.47 5.99
CA ARG A 91 16.81 10.77 6.62
C ARG A 91 17.96 10.70 7.62
#